data_AF-A0A7T5UXU5-F1
#
_entry.id   AF-A0A7T5UXU5-F1
#
_cell.length_a   1.000
_cell.length_b   1.000
_cell.length_c   1.000
_cell.angle_alpha   90.00
_cell.angle_beta   90.00
_cell.angle_gamma   90.00
#
_symmetry.space_group_name_H-M   'P 1'
#
loop_
_entity.id
_entity.type
_entity.pdbx_description
1 polymer ?
#
loop_
_entity_poly.entity_id
_entity_poly.type
_entity_poly.pdbx_seq_one_letter_code
_entity_poly.pdbx_strand_id
1 'polypeptide(L)'
;MIEFTQEKFSGPLGLLLSMIESEEMDITEINLAKIADEYVAYIKTLADINPEELADFLVVAAKLLFIKSKALLPYLYADSEEDDSSDLEKQLRMYKEFVEASQKIKTIIENDNFLFVPPLVKSRRVSSNLPAFSPPQKVTAPVLHEQFKKILAMLIKRTEQKLPEQNLEPKMNIEEKIALIRELLLNKIKINFSKLLATAENKTEMIVSFLAVLELAKQRELIFDQDELFSEIHISST
;
A
#
# COMPACT_ATOMS: atom_id res chain seq x y z
N MET A 1 1.53 1.27 26.20
CA MET A 1 1.22 1.81 24.87
C MET A 1 2.52 1.88 24.12
N ILE A 2 2.67 1.14 23.02
CA ILE A 2 3.83 1.27 22.15
C ILE A 2 3.32 2.09 20.98
N GLU A 3 3.63 3.38 21.00
CA GLU A 3 3.44 4.26 19.85
C GLU A 3 4.59 3.99 18.88
N PHE A 4 4.28 3.48 17.69
CA PHE A 4 5.21 3.51 16.57
C PHE A 4 5.04 4.86 15.88
N THR A 5 5.92 5.80 16.20
CA THR A 5 6.10 7.04 15.45
C THR A 5 7.35 6.90 14.61
N GLN A 6 7.21 6.42 13.38
CA GLN A 6 8.21 6.67 12.35
C GLN A 6 7.48 7.38 11.20
N GLU A 7 7.79 8.67 11.09
CA GLU A 7 7.27 9.67 10.14
C GLU A 7 5.78 10.02 10.19
N LYS A 8 5.38 10.75 11.26
CA LYS A 8 4.29 11.74 11.41
C LYS A 8 2.86 11.48 10.86
N PHE A 9 2.61 10.44 10.08
CA PHE A 9 1.37 10.27 9.32
C PHE A 9 0.86 8.85 9.43
N SER A 10 -0.45 8.73 9.65
CA SER A 10 -1.13 7.43 9.67
C SER A 10 -1.55 7.06 8.24
N GLY A 11 -0.64 6.47 7.48
CA GLY A 11 -0.89 5.98 6.13
C GLY A 11 -1.00 7.06 5.03
N PRO A 12 -1.34 6.67 3.79
CA PRO A 12 -1.23 7.54 2.62
C PRO A 12 -2.23 8.70 2.60
N LEU A 13 -3.44 8.50 3.12
CA LEU A 13 -4.45 9.56 3.24
C LEU A 13 -4.07 10.58 4.33
N GLY A 14 -3.40 10.14 5.41
CA GLY A 14 -2.88 11.02 6.44
C GLY A 14 -1.80 11.95 5.91
N LEU A 15 -0.87 11.41 5.11
CA LEU A 15 0.15 12.22 4.43
C LEU A 15 -0.50 13.22 3.48
N LEU A 16 -1.42 12.76 2.62
CA LEU A 16 -2.09 13.62 1.65
C LEU A 16 -2.89 14.75 2.31
N LEU A 17 -3.61 14.45 3.40
CA LEU A 17 -4.34 15.45 4.18
C LEU A 17 -3.39 16.50 4.74
N SER A 18 -2.24 16.08 5.26
CA SER A 18 -1.26 17.02 5.84
C SER A 18 -0.65 17.97 4.81
N MET A 19 -0.41 17.51 3.58
CA MET A 19 0.09 18.34 2.49
C MET A 19 -0.94 19.40 2.11
N ILE A 20 -2.21 19.01 1.94
CA ILE A 20 -3.32 19.93 1.66
C ILE A 20 -3.47 20.98 2.76
N GLU A 21 -3.41 20.56 4.03
CA GLU A 21 -3.52 21.47 5.16
C GLU A 21 -2.32 22.42 5.26
N SER A 22 -1.11 21.96 4.91
CA SER A 22 0.10 22.78 4.94
C SER A 22 0.10 23.89 3.87
N GLU A 23 -0.56 23.66 2.73
CA GLU A 23 -0.73 24.65 1.67
C GLU A 23 -2.02 25.48 1.81
N GLU A 24 -2.76 25.34 2.91
CA GLU A 24 -4.04 26.02 3.16
C GLU A 24 -5.06 25.84 2.01
N MET A 25 -5.10 24.65 1.40
CA MET A 25 -5.95 24.36 0.25
C MET A 25 -7.24 23.62 0.60
N ASP A 26 -8.28 23.86 -0.19
CA ASP A 26 -9.51 23.06 -0.12
C ASP A 26 -9.33 21.68 -0.78
N ILE A 27 -9.98 20.66 -0.20
CA ILE A 27 -10.02 19.30 -0.76
C ILE A 27 -10.91 19.31 -2.03
N THR A 28 -10.26 19.53 -3.17
CA THR A 28 -10.85 19.56 -4.52
C THR A 28 -9.93 18.85 -5.51
N GLU A 29 -10.47 18.30 -6.60
CA GLU A 29 -9.66 17.66 -7.66
C GLU A 29 -8.53 18.56 -8.20
N ILE A 30 -8.79 19.87 -8.36
CA ILE A 30 -7.80 20.83 -8.88
C ILE A 30 -6.61 20.97 -7.93
N ASN A 31 -6.86 21.01 -6.62
CA ASN A 31 -5.79 21.12 -5.63
C ASN A 31 -5.07 19.79 -5.41
N LEU A 32 -5.77 18.65 -5.50
CA LEU A 32 -5.16 17.33 -5.49
C LEU A 32 -4.19 17.15 -6.68
N ALA A 33 -4.54 17.66 -7.86
CA ALA A 33 -3.65 17.65 -9.02
C ALA A 33 -2.34 18.43 -8.81
N LYS A 34 -2.36 19.50 -7.99
CA LYS A 34 -1.17 20.31 -7.67
C LYS A 34 -0.21 19.58 -6.75
N ILE A 35 -0.72 18.92 -5.71
CA ILE A 35 0.09 18.18 -4.71
C ILE A 35 0.61 16.84 -5.25
N ALA A 36 0.08 16.34 -6.38
CA ALA A 36 0.49 15.06 -6.94
C ALA A 36 2.02 14.91 -7.12
N ASP A 37 2.72 15.96 -7.54
CA ASP A 37 4.19 15.92 -7.68
C ASP A 37 4.91 15.84 -6.35
N GLU A 38 4.44 16.60 -5.36
CA GLU A 38 4.99 16.61 -4.00
C GLU A 38 4.80 15.25 -3.33
N TYR A 39 3.61 14.65 -3.49
CA TYR A 39 3.31 13.33 -2.96
C TYR A 39 4.22 12.25 -3.55
N VAL A 40 4.42 12.26 -4.88
CA VAL A 40 5.32 11.33 -5.56
C VAL A 40 6.78 11.58 -5.18
N ALA A 41 7.18 12.85 -5.02
CA ALA A 41 8.52 13.21 -4.58
C ALA A 41 8.78 12.68 -3.16
N TYR A 42 7.82 12.80 -2.25
CA TYR A 42 7.92 12.25 -0.89
C TYR A 42 8.08 10.72 -0.92
N ILE A 43 7.23 10.00 -1.68
CA ILE A 43 7.34 8.53 -1.78
C ILE A 43 8.72 8.09 -2.28
N LYS A 44 9.32 8.81 -3.23
CA LYS A 44 10.67 8.49 -3.72
C LYS A 44 11.77 8.65 -2.67
N THR A 45 11.53 9.44 -1.61
CA THR A 45 12.49 9.60 -0.51
C THR A 45 12.42 8.46 0.50
N LEU A 46 11.36 7.64 0.45
CA LEU A 46 11.14 6.49 1.33
C LEU A 46 11.96 5.28 0.87
N ALA A 47 13.28 5.37 0.98
CA ALA A 47 14.15 4.20 0.91
C ALA A 47 13.98 3.39 2.22
N ASP A 48 13.68 2.09 2.12
CA ASP A 48 13.53 1.13 3.23
C ASP A 48 12.13 0.97 3.89
N ILE A 49 11.02 1.25 3.19
CA ILE A 49 9.67 0.88 3.66
C ILE A 49 9.31 -0.56 3.32
N ASN A 50 8.54 -1.22 4.21
CA ASN A 50 7.93 -2.53 3.96
C ASN A 50 7.15 -2.53 2.62
N PRO A 51 7.39 -3.49 1.71
CA PRO A 51 6.72 -3.52 0.40
C PRO A 51 5.19 -3.48 0.46
N GLU A 52 4.61 -4.06 1.51
CA GLU A 52 3.17 -4.08 1.74
C GLU A 52 2.62 -2.68 2.08
N GLU A 53 3.32 -1.93 2.94
CA GLU A 53 2.95 -0.55 3.24
C GLU A 53 3.14 0.36 2.01
N LEU A 54 4.24 0.17 1.27
CA LEU A 54 4.51 0.94 0.04
C LEU A 54 3.42 0.75 -1.01
N ALA A 55 2.80 -0.42 -1.10
CA ALA A 55 1.73 -0.69 -2.05
C ALA A 55 0.53 0.27 -1.85
N ASP A 56 0.16 0.55 -0.61
CA ASP A 56 -0.94 1.47 -0.30
C ASP A 56 -0.63 2.91 -0.76
N PHE A 57 0.61 3.35 -0.60
CA PHE A 57 1.06 4.66 -1.10
C PHE A 57 1.06 4.72 -2.63
N LEU A 58 1.49 3.65 -3.30
CA LEU A 58 1.50 3.59 -4.76
C LEU A 58 0.10 3.65 -5.37
N VAL A 59 -0.90 3.04 -4.72
CA VAL A 59 -2.31 3.14 -5.15
C VAL A 59 -2.79 4.59 -5.13
N VAL A 60 -2.50 5.32 -4.05
CA VAL A 60 -2.87 6.74 -3.95
C VAL A 60 -2.07 7.59 -4.93
N ALA A 61 -0.79 7.31 -5.13
CA ALA A 61 0.05 8.00 -6.12
C ALA A 61 -0.50 7.83 -7.55
N ALA A 62 -0.91 6.62 -7.92
CA ALA A 62 -1.51 6.34 -9.21
C ALA A 62 -2.82 7.13 -9.42
N LYS A 63 -3.69 7.17 -8.39
CA LYS A 63 -4.92 7.99 -8.42
C LYS A 63 -4.62 9.49 -8.58
N LEU A 64 -3.63 10.02 -7.87
CA LEU A 64 -3.22 11.43 -7.98
C LEU A 64 -2.66 11.77 -9.36
N LEU A 65 -1.82 10.91 -9.92
CA LEU A 65 -1.29 11.08 -11.28
C LEU A 65 -2.40 11.04 -12.33
N PHE A 66 -3.39 10.16 -12.15
CA PHE A 66 -4.58 10.13 -13.00
C PHE A 66 -5.37 11.43 -12.92
N ILE A 67 -5.67 11.92 -11.71
CA ILE A 67 -6.34 13.21 -11.50
C ILE A 67 -5.56 14.35 -12.16
N LYS A 68 -4.23 14.37 -12.01
CA LYS A 68 -3.37 15.37 -12.66
C LYS A 68 -3.40 15.28 -14.17
N SER A 69 -3.38 14.07 -14.74
CA SER A 69 -3.49 13.86 -16.19
C SER A 69 -4.83 14.38 -16.73
N LYS A 70 -5.94 14.05 -16.06
CA LYS A 70 -7.29 14.52 -16.41
C LYS A 70 -7.38 16.04 -16.34
N ALA A 71 -6.83 16.65 -15.29
CA ALA A 71 -6.80 18.10 -15.11
C ALA A 71 -6.00 18.82 -16.22
N LEU A 72 -4.90 18.23 -16.70
CA LEU A 72 -4.06 18.81 -17.75
C LEU A 72 -4.58 18.54 -19.18
N LEU A 73 -5.28 17.43 -19.40
CA LEU A 73 -5.73 16.98 -20.72
C LEU A 73 -7.25 16.70 -20.77
N PRO A 74 -8.10 17.69 -20.49
CA PRO A 74 -9.54 17.47 -20.33
C PRO A 74 -10.23 16.92 -21.59
N TYR A 75 -9.72 17.25 -22.78
CA TYR A 75 -10.30 16.82 -24.06
C TYR A 75 -10.12 15.33 -24.37
N LEU A 76 -9.19 14.64 -23.70
CA LEU A 76 -8.94 13.20 -23.91
C LEU A 76 -9.87 12.31 -23.08
N TYR A 77 -10.49 12.86 -22.04
CA TYR A 77 -11.27 12.12 -21.04
C TYR A 77 -12.74 12.58 -20.99
N ALA A 78 -13.22 13.26 -22.05
CA ALA A 78 -14.56 13.84 -22.09
C ALA A 78 -15.70 12.78 -22.12
N ASP A 79 -15.40 11.52 -22.51
CA ASP A 79 -16.39 10.46 -22.74
C ASP A 79 -16.20 9.21 -21.87
N SER A 80 -15.35 9.22 -20.84
CA SER A 80 -15.19 8.06 -19.95
C SER A 80 -16.25 8.07 -18.86
N GLU A 81 -17.27 7.20 -18.97
CA GLU A 81 -18.36 7.00 -17.97
C GLU A 81 -17.88 6.45 -16.61
N GLU A 82 -16.60 6.09 -16.46
CA GLU A 82 -16.01 5.67 -15.18
C GLU A 82 -15.35 6.87 -14.50
N ASP A 83 -16.16 7.64 -13.78
CA ASP A 83 -15.75 8.81 -13.01
C ASP A 83 -15.07 8.41 -11.68
N ASP A 84 -14.06 7.53 -11.74
CA ASP A 84 -13.29 7.04 -10.59
C ASP A 84 -12.42 8.15 -9.95
N SER A 85 -12.23 9.29 -10.62
CA SER A 85 -11.58 10.49 -10.07
C SER A 85 -12.33 11.05 -8.86
N SER A 86 -13.67 10.96 -8.88
CA SER A 86 -14.55 11.44 -7.81
C SER A 86 -14.36 10.71 -6.47
N ASP A 87 -13.71 9.55 -6.48
CA ASP A 87 -13.59 8.68 -5.30
C ASP A 87 -12.57 9.22 -4.29
N LEU A 88 -11.42 9.74 -4.76
CA LEU A 88 -10.34 10.15 -3.85
C LEU A 88 -10.67 11.42 -3.06
N GLU A 89 -11.31 12.41 -3.70
CA GLU A 89 -11.76 13.64 -3.00
C GLU A 89 -12.75 13.30 -1.87
N LYS A 90 -13.74 12.45 -2.17
CA LYS A 90 -14.74 11.99 -1.20
C LYS A 90 -14.09 11.20 -0.07
N GLN A 91 -13.20 10.27 -0.40
CA GLN A 91 -12.44 9.50 0.58
C GLN A 91 -11.64 10.40 1.52
N LEU A 92 -10.96 11.42 0.98
CA LEU A 92 -10.14 12.31 1.78
C LEU A 92 -10.97 13.23 2.69
N ARG A 93 -12.12 13.72 2.21
CA ARG A 93 -13.08 14.47 3.05
C ARG A 93 -13.61 13.60 4.20
N MET A 94 -14.04 12.38 3.89
CA MET A 94 -14.51 11.45 4.91
C MET A 94 -13.41 11.13 5.92
N TYR A 95 -12.17 10.91 5.45
CA TYR A 95 -11.02 10.69 6.33
C TYR A 95 -10.78 11.89 7.26
N LYS A 96 -10.84 13.12 6.73
CA LYS A 96 -10.73 14.34 7.53
C LYS A 96 -11.79 14.42 8.63
N GLU A 97 -13.05 14.13 8.31
CA GLU A 97 -14.14 14.11 9.30
C GLU A 97 -13.88 13.11 10.43
N PHE A 98 -13.35 11.93 10.10
CA PHE A 98 -12.98 10.93 11.11
C PHE A 98 -11.81 11.38 11.97
N VAL A 99 -10.79 12.02 11.38
CA VAL A 99 -9.66 12.56 12.13
C VAL A 99 -10.14 13.62 13.12
N GLU A 100 -10.97 14.57 12.69
CA GLU A 100 -11.53 15.60 13.56
C GLU A 100 -12.43 15.01 14.67
N ALA A 101 -13.27 14.02 14.33
CA ALA A 101 -14.07 13.31 15.33
C ALA A 101 -13.20 12.56 16.35
N SER A 102 -12.10 11.94 15.89
CA SER A 102 -11.17 11.23 16.76
C SER A 102 -10.49 12.19 17.75
N GLN A 103 -10.15 13.40 17.32
CA GLN A 103 -9.59 14.44 18.19
C GLN A 103 -10.60 14.86 19.26
N LYS A 104 -11.88 15.05 18.91
CA LYS A 104 -12.93 15.36 19.90
C LYS A 104 -13.08 14.25 20.93
N ILE A 105 -13.08 12.98 20.49
CA ILE A 105 -13.13 11.82 21.39
C ILE A 105 -11.90 11.78 22.29
N LYS A 106 -10.71 12.05 21.73
CA LYS A 106 -9.47 12.13 22.50
C LYS A 106 -9.57 13.18 23.61
N THR A 107 -10.06 14.38 23.32
CA THR A 107 -10.28 15.41 24.34
C THR A 107 -11.27 14.97 25.41
N ILE A 108 -12.36 14.27 25.05
CA ILE A 108 -13.32 13.73 26.01
C ILE A 108 -12.66 12.72 26.96
N ILE A 109 -11.81 11.84 26.42
CA ILE A 109 -11.05 10.84 27.17
C ILE A 109 -10.02 11.51 28.09
N GLU A 110 -9.28 12.50 27.59
CA GLU A 110 -8.25 13.25 28.33
C GLU A 110 -8.82 14.06 29.49
N ASN A 111 -10.11 14.42 29.44
CA ASN A 111 -10.79 15.09 30.55
C ASN A 111 -11.02 14.18 31.78
N ASP A 112 -10.67 12.89 31.70
CA ASP A 112 -10.74 11.90 32.79
C ASP A 112 -12.11 11.80 33.51
N ASN A 113 -13.18 12.28 32.86
CA ASN A 113 -14.55 12.26 33.38
C ASN A 113 -15.18 10.87 33.21
N PHE A 114 -14.55 9.86 33.79
CA PHE A 114 -15.02 8.48 33.75
C PHE A 114 -15.93 8.17 34.93
N LEU A 115 -17.16 7.77 34.64
CA LEU A 115 -18.04 7.15 35.61
C LEU A 115 -17.68 5.67 35.71
N PHE A 116 -16.93 5.32 36.75
CA PHE A 116 -16.70 3.93 37.09
C PHE A 116 -17.87 3.41 37.92
N VAL A 117 -18.37 2.23 37.58
CA VAL A 117 -19.29 1.52 38.46
C VAL A 117 -18.53 1.27 39.77
N PRO A 118 -19.06 1.70 40.94
CA PRO A 118 -18.39 1.41 42.20
C PRO A 118 -18.16 -0.10 42.30
N PRO A 119 -16.97 -0.54 42.75
CA PRO A 119 -16.70 -1.96 42.91
C PRO A 119 -17.83 -2.53 43.74
N LEU A 120 -18.51 -3.56 43.20
CA LEU A 120 -19.62 -4.22 43.87
C LEU A 120 -19.14 -4.60 45.27
N VAL A 121 -19.58 -3.83 46.27
CA VAL A 121 -19.22 -4.10 47.66
C VAL A 121 -19.83 -5.46 47.95
N LYS A 122 -19.00 -6.50 48.02
CA LYS A 122 -19.38 -7.89 48.34
C LYS A 122 -19.92 -8.05 49.77
N SER A 123 -20.45 -6.98 50.36
CA SER A 123 -20.96 -6.93 51.72
C SER A 123 -22.27 -6.15 51.74
N ARG A 124 -23.32 -6.80 51.26
CA ARG A 124 -24.62 -6.69 51.94
C ARG A 124 -25.44 -7.95 51.69
N ARG A 125 -25.30 -8.87 52.64
CA ARG A 125 -26.20 -10.00 52.93
C ARG A 125 -26.16 -11.17 51.96
N VAL A 126 -25.03 -11.88 51.93
CA VAL A 126 -25.13 -13.34 51.80
C VAL A 126 -25.60 -13.82 53.17
N SER A 127 -26.91 -14.05 53.29
CA SER A 127 -27.44 -14.82 54.41
C SER A 127 -26.70 -16.15 54.44
N SER A 128 -26.14 -16.47 55.60
CA SER A 128 -25.60 -17.77 55.92
C SER A 128 -26.58 -18.87 55.49
N ASN A 129 -26.06 -19.88 54.77
CA ASN A 129 -26.70 -21.15 54.36
C ASN A 129 -27.23 -21.30 52.93
N LEU A 130 -26.82 -20.49 51.96
CA LEU A 130 -27.01 -20.81 50.54
C LEU A 130 -25.69 -21.31 49.93
N PRO A 131 -25.71 -22.31 49.02
CA PRO A 131 -24.50 -22.73 48.30
C PRO A 131 -23.88 -21.52 47.61
N ALA A 132 -22.57 -21.36 47.78
CA ALA A 132 -21.80 -20.16 47.43
C ALA A 132 -21.80 -19.82 45.92
N PHE A 133 -22.42 -20.64 45.09
CA PHE A 133 -22.55 -20.46 43.66
C PHE A 133 -23.93 -20.90 43.17
N SER A 134 -24.74 -19.94 42.74
CA SER A 134 -26.04 -20.16 42.07
C SER A 134 -25.96 -19.54 40.67
N PRO A 135 -25.61 -20.31 39.63
CA PRO A 135 -25.51 -19.77 38.29
C PRO A 135 -26.91 -19.34 37.79
N PRO A 136 -27.02 -18.27 36.99
CA PRO A 136 -28.28 -17.92 36.33
C PRO A 136 -28.78 -19.10 35.48
N GLN A 137 -30.10 -19.30 35.39
CA GLN A 137 -30.71 -20.46 34.70
C GLN A 137 -30.26 -20.64 33.24
N LYS A 138 -29.78 -19.58 32.57
CA LYS A 138 -29.31 -19.61 31.18
C LYS A 138 -27.80 -19.88 31.04
N VAL A 139 -27.06 -19.99 32.14
CA VAL A 139 -25.60 -20.23 32.12
C VAL A 139 -25.34 -21.72 32.25
N THR A 140 -24.90 -22.33 31.16
CA THR A 140 -24.48 -23.73 31.11
C THR A 140 -22.95 -23.81 30.97
N ALA A 141 -22.36 -24.95 31.37
CA ALA A 141 -20.93 -25.21 31.22
C ALA A 141 -20.38 -24.95 29.79
N PRO A 142 -21.05 -25.36 28.68
CA PRO A 142 -20.57 -25.05 27.33
C PRO A 142 -20.58 -23.55 27.02
N VAL A 143 -21.59 -22.81 27.47
CA VAL A 143 -21.64 -21.35 27.29
C VAL A 143 -20.48 -20.69 28.02
N LEU A 144 -20.20 -21.12 29.26
CA LEU A 144 -19.08 -20.59 30.03
C LEU A 144 -17.72 -20.86 29.35
N HIS A 145 -17.54 -22.07 28.82
CA HIS A 145 -16.35 -22.44 28.06
C HIS A 145 -16.13 -21.57 26.82
N GLU A 146 -17.19 -21.31 26.04
CA GLU A 146 -17.10 -20.43 24.87
C GLU A 146 -16.77 -18.99 25.25
N GLN A 147 -17.40 -18.45 26.31
CA GLN A 147 -17.11 -17.09 26.76
C GLN A 147 -15.68 -16.97 27.29
N PHE A 148 -15.20 -17.97 28.00
CA PHE A 148 -13.82 -18.00 28.49
C PHE A 148 -12.81 -18.06 27.34
N LYS A 149 -13.09 -18.84 26.29
CA LYS A 149 -12.29 -18.84 25.05
C LYS A 149 -12.27 -17.48 24.36
N LYS A 150 -13.41 -16.77 24.28
CA LYS A 150 -13.48 -15.43 23.70
C LYS A 150 -12.65 -14.42 24.47
N ILE A 151 -12.69 -14.46 25.81
CA ILE A 151 -11.87 -13.60 26.67
C ILE A 151 -10.39 -13.90 26.47
N LEU A 152 -10.00 -15.18 26.46
CA LEU A 152 -8.61 -15.56 26.18
C LEU A 152 -8.16 -15.08 24.79
N ALA A 153 -9.01 -15.20 23.78
CA ALA A 153 -8.73 -14.69 22.44
C ALA A 153 -8.61 -13.15 22.37
N MET A 154 -9.29 -12.41 23.25
CA MET A 154 -9.13 -10.95 23.36
C MET A 154 -7.83 -10.55 24.06
N LEU A 155 -7.32 -11.38 24.98
CA LEU A 155 -6.09 -11.15 25.74
C LEU A 155 -4.84 -11.56 24.96
N ILE A 156 -4.94 -12.58 24.11
CA ILE A 156 -3.90 -12.95 23.16
C ILE A 156 -3.92 -11.88 22.07
N LYS A 157 -2.97 -10.93 22.13
CA LYS A 157 -2.67 -10.04 20.99
C LYS A 157 -2.63 -10.93 19.75
N ARG A 158 -3.46 -10.63 18.75
CA ARG A 158 -3.33 -11.21 17.41
C ARG A 158 -1.89 -10.96 17.00
N THR A 159 -1.06 -11.99 17.13
CA THR A 159 0.23 -12.04 16.49
C THR A 159 -0.16 -12.16 15.04
N GLU A 160 -0.05 -11.05 14.30
CA GLU A 160 -0.17 -11.07 12.85
C GLU A 160 0.66 -12.26 12.39
N GLN A 161 -0.01 -13.26 11.81
CA GLN A 161 0.70 -14.33 11.15
C GLN A 161 1.45 -13.64 10.02
N LYS A 162 2.73 -13.34 10.25
CA LYS A 162 3.63 -12.97 9.17
C LYS A 162 3.43 -14.02 8.10
N LEU A 163 2.88 -13.61 6.95
CA LEU A 163 2.89 -14.48 5.79
C LEU A 163 4.34 -14.95 5.63
N PRO A 164 4.58 -16.22 5.27
CA PRO A 164 5.93 -16.67 5.02
C PRO A 164 6.53 -15.70 4.01
N GLU A 165 7.52 -14.93 4.46
CA GLU A 165 8.34 -14.06 3.63
C GLU A 165 9.03 -15.02 2.66
N GLN A 166 8.38 -15.25 1.52
CA GLN A 166 9.00 -15.95 0.42
C GLN A 166 10.09 -15.01 -0.02
N ASN A 167 11.31 -15.26 0.45
CA ASN A 167 12.51 -14.52 0.07
C ASN A 167 12.45 -14.36 -1.44
N LEU A 168 12.10 -13.15 -1.88
CA LEU A 168 12.15 -12.79 -3.27
C LEU A 168 13.64 -12.82 -3.57
N GLU A 169 14.08 -13.90 -4.21
CA GLU A 169 15.42 -13.98 -4.78
C GLU A 169 15.70 -12.65 -5.48
N PRO A 170 16.89 -12.05 -5.29
CA PRO A 170 17.18 -10.71 -5.80
C PRO A 170 16.86 -10.67 -7.29
N LYS A 171 15.74 -10.04 -7.62
CA LYS A 171 15.28 -9.89 -8.99
C LYS A 171 16.25 -8.90 -9.63
N MET A 172 17.06 -9.38 -10.57
CA MET A 172 17.89 -8.53 -11.42
C MET A 172 17.03 -7.38 -11.95
N ASN A 173 17.46 -6.14 -11.70
CA ASN A 173 16.70 -4.94 -12.05
C ASN A 173 16.72 -4.76 -13.58
N ILE A 174 15.64 -4.23 -14.16
CA ILE A 174 15.58 -3.91 -15.60
C ILE A 174 16.74 -2.98 -15.98
N GLU A 175 17.10 -2.02 -15.12
CA GLU A 175 18.21 -1.10 -15.34
C GLU A 175 19.56 -1.79 -15.47
N GLU A 176 19.82 -2.80 -14.63
CA GLU A 176 21.04 -3.62 -14.69
C GLU A 176 21.09 -4.42 -15.98
N LYS A 177 19.94 -4.95 -16.41
CA LYS A 177 19.84 -5.71 -17.67
C LYS A 177 20.03 -4.82 -18.89
N ILE A 178 19.50 -3.59 -18.86
CA ILE A 178 19.74 -2.57 -19.89
C ILE A 178 21.24 -2.25 -20.00
N ALA A 179 21.93 -2.08 -18.86
CA ALA A 179 23.37 -1.81 -18.85
C ALA A 179 24.18 -2.98 -19.44
N LEU A 180 23.86 -4.22 -19.07
CA LEU A 180 24.45 -5.43 -19.64
C LEU A 180 24.25 -5.54 -21.15
N ILE A 181 23.04 -5.27 -21.64
CA ILE A 181 22.73 -5.34 -23.08
C ILE A 181 23.52 -4.26 -23.84
N ARG A 182 23.63 -3.05 -23.31
CA ARG A 182 24.46 -1.99 -23.90
C ARG A 182 25.93 -2.40 -23.99
N GLU A 183 26.49 -2.98 -22.92
CA GLU A 183 27.88 -3.45 -22.93
C GLU A 183 28.12 -4.58 -23.95
N LEU A 184 27.16 -5.50 -24.09
CA LEU A 184 27.23 -6.56 -25.08
C LEU A 184 27.21 -6.02 -26.52
N LEU A 185 26.41 -4.99 -26.78
CA LEU A 185 26.31 -4.35 -28.10
C LEU A 185 27.53 -3.49 -28.44
N LEU A 186 28.19 -2.89 -27.44
CA LEU A 186 29.48 -2.23 -27.65
C LEU A 186 30.57 -3.22 -28.09
N ASN A 187 30.51 -4.46 -27.58
CA ASN A 187 31.50 -5.50 -27.87
C ASN A 187 31.17 -6.36 -29.10
N LYS A 188 29.91 -6.38 -29.55
CA LYS A 188 29.44 -7.20 -30.68
C LYS A 188 28.55 -6.39 -31.63
N ILE A 189 28.95 -6.34 -32.90
CA ILE A 189 28.28 -5.58 -33.97
C ILE A 189 26.84 -6.07 -34.23
N LYS A 190 26.59 -7.39 -34.11
CA LYS A 190 25.26 -8.01 -34.25
C LYS A 190 25.09 -9.13 -33.23
N ILE A 191 23.91 -9.23 -32.62
CA ILE A 191 23.55 -10.26 -31.63
C ILE A 191 22.22 -10.92 -32.03
N ASN A 192 22.12 -12.23 -31.86
CA ASN A 192 20.86 -12.95 -32.06
C ASN A 192 19.96 -12.78 -30.84
N PHE A 193 18.70 -12.39 -31.06
CA PHE A 193 17.70 -12.20 -30.03
C PHE A 193 17.42 -13.48 -29.23
N SER A 194 17.34 -14.64 -29.89
CA SER A 194 17.10 -15.92 -29.21
C SER A 194 18.23 -16.26 -28.22
N LYS A 195 19.49 -16.00 -28.61
CA LYS A 195 20.67 -16.22 -27.76
C LYS A 195 20.72 -15.25 -26.58
N LEU A 196 20.31 -14.01 -26.78
CA LEU A 196 20.23 -13.01 -25.70
C LEU A 196 19.24 -13.48 -24.61
N LEU A 197 18.06 -13.96 -25.00
CA LEU A 197 17.07 -14.48 -24.05
C LEU A 197 17.48 -15.83 -23.45
N ALA A 198 18.21 -16.67 -24.18
CA ALA A 198 18.69 -17.95 -23.68
C ALA A 198 19.80 -17.83 -22.60
N THR A 199 20.32 -16.63 -22.36
CA THR A 199 21.31 -16.37 -21.31
C THR A 199 20.66 -16.21 -19.92
N ALA A 200 19.32 -16.09 -19.86
CA ALA A 200 18.59 -15.97 -18.61
C ALA A 200 18.51 -17.31 -17.85
N GLU A 201 18.78 -17.29 -16.55
CA GLU A 201 18.73 -18.47 -15.68
C GLU A 201 17.29 -18.86 -15.32
N ASN A 202 16.41 -17.86 -15.15
CA ASN A 202 15.03 -18.04 -14.71
C ASN A 202 14.00 -17.34 -15.63
N LYS A 203 12.74 -17.79 -15.59
CA LYS A 203 11.64 -17.21 -16.39
C LYS A 203 11.43 -15.71 -16.12
N THR A 204 11.58 -15.29 -14.86
CA THR A 204 11.51 -13.87 -14.47
C THR A 204 12.60 -13.06 -15.16
N GLU A 205 13.82 -13.57 -15.19
CA GLU A 205 14.96 -12.90 -15.83
C GLU A 205 14.80 -12.85 -17.36
N MET A 206 14.21 -13.88 -17.97
CA MET A 206 13.86 -13.87 -19.39
C MET A 206 12.85 -12.76 -19.71
N ILE A 207 11.83 -12.57 -18.87
CA ILE A 207 10.84 -11.49 -19.02
C ILE A 207 11.50 -10.12 -18.85
N VAL A 208 12.35 -9.95 -17.83
CA VAL A 208 13.09 -8.70 -17.58
C VAL A 208 14.01 -8.37 -18.76
N SER A 209 14.71 -9.37 -19.31
CA SER A 209 15.57 -9.20 -20.49
C SER A 209 14.78 -8.78 -21.71
N PHE A 210 13.60 -9.37 -21.92
CA PHE A 210 12.71 -8.99 -23.01
C PHE A 210 12.20 -7.55 -22.87
N LEU A 211 11.77 -7.16 -21.67
CA LEU A 211 11.36 -5.79 -21.37
C LEU A 211 12.50 -4.79 -21.57
N ALA A 212 13.72 -5.14 -21.15
CA ALA A 212 14.91 -4.31 -21.36
C ALA A 212 15.18 -4.06 -22.86
N VAL A 213 15.06 -5.09 -23.71
CA VAL A 213 15.18 -4.95 -25.17
C VAL A 213 14.09 -4.04 -25.74
N LEU A 214 12.84 -4.16 -25.27
CA LEU A 214 11.74 -3.30 -25.71
C LEU A 214 11.92 -1.84 -25.28
N GLU A 215 12.46 -1.61 -24.08
CA GLU A 215 12.74 -0.26 -23.59
C GLU A 215 13.85 0.40 -24.41
N LEU A 216 14.93 -0.33 -24.73
CA LEU A 216 15.99 0.16 -25.61
C LEU A 216 15.50 0.40 -27.06
N ALA A 217 14.61 -0.45 -27.56
CA ALA A 217 13.94 -0.25 -28.84
C ALA A 217 13.11 1.04 -28.86
N LYS A 218 12.35 1.29 -27.78
CA LYS A 218 11.56 2.51 -27.58
C LYS A 218 12.43 3.76 -27.51
N GLN A 219 13.63 3.66 -26.94
CA GLN A 219 14.65 4.72 -26.91
C GLN A 219 15.39 4.91 -28.25
N ARG A 220 15.08 4.10 -29.28
CA ARG A 220 15.73 4.09 -30.61
C ARG A 220 17.22 3.79 -30.59
N GLU A 221 17.69 3.07 -29.57
CA GLU A 221 19.08 2.62 -29.47
C GLU A 221 19.34 1.30 -30.21
N LEU A 222 18.27 0.57 -30.56
CA LEU A 222 18.35 -0.73 -31.23
C LEU A 222 17.65 -0.73 -32.58
N ILE A 223 18.27 -1.45 -33.51
CA ILE A 223 17.71 -1.81 -34.81
C ILE A 223 17.49 -3.32 -34.83
N PHE A 224 16.32 -3.74 -35.31
CA PHE A 224 15.95 -5.14 -35.47
C PHE A 224 15.87 -5.49 -36.95
N ASP A 225 16.47 -6.62 -37.31
CA ASP A 225 16.58 -7.12 -38.68
C ASP A 225 16.11 -8.58 -38.70
N GLN A 226 15.06 -8.86 -39.47
CA GLN A 226 14.42 -10.17 -39.59
C GLN A 226 14.09 -10.42 -41.08
N ASP A 227 14.71 -11.45 -41.66
CA ASP A 227 14.59 -11.75 -43.10
C ASP A 227 13.21 -12.32 -43.47
N GLU A 228 12.72 -13.30 -42.70
CA GLU A 228 11.41 -13.95 -42.91
C GLU A 228 10.55 -13.92 -41.64
N LEU A 229 9.24 -14.02 -41.81
CA LEU A 229 8.30 -14.15 -40.68
C LEU A 229 8.70 -15.32 -39.77
N PHE A 230 8.85 -15.04 -38.48
CA PHE A 230 9.27 -16.01 -37.45
C PHE A 230 10.71 -16.56 -37.61
N SER A 231 11.53 -15.94 -38.47
CA SER A 231 12.97 -16.22 -38.52
C SER A 231 13.73 -15.54 -37.37
N GLU A 232 15.02 -15.86 -37.23
CA GLU A 232 15.87 -15.29 -36.18
C GLU A 232 15.95 -13.76 -36.29
N ILE A 233 15.77 -13.08 -35.15
CA ILE A 233 15.83 -11.62 -35.07
C ILE A 233 17.26 -11.22 -34.71
N HIS A 234 17.87 -10.39 -35.56
CA HIS A 234 19.18 -9.82 -35.30
C HIS A 234 19.03 -8.43 -34.69
N ILE A 235 19.78 -8.16 -33.63
CA ILE A 235 19.82 -6.89 -32.92
C ILE A 235 21.16 -6.22 -33.20
N SER A 236 21.14 -4.96 -33.58
CA SER A 236 22.33 -4.10 -33.71
C SER A 236 22.10 -2.74 -33.06
N SER A 237 23.16 -2.11 -32.58
CA SER A 237 23.12 -0.70 -32.16
C SER A 237 22.82 0.18 -33.37
N THR A 238 22.06 1.25 -33.13
CA THR A 238 21.92 2.38 -34.06
C THR A 238 23.28 3.06 -34.31
#